data_AF-A0A420MVG6-F1
#
_entry.id   AF-A0A420MVG6-F1
#
_cell.length_a   1.000
_cell.length_b   1.000
_cell.length_c   1.000
_cell.angle_alpha   90.00
_cell.angle_beta   90.00
_cell.angle_gamma   90.00
#
_symmetry.space_group_name_H-M   'P 1'
#
loop_
_entity.id
_entity.type
_entity.pdbx_description
1 polymer ?
#
loop_
_entity_poly.entity_id
_entity_poly.type
_entity_poly.pdbx_seq_one_letter_code
_entity_poly.pdbx_strand_id
1 'polypeptide(L)' 'MAVFAHFIDQLGHQQSRLLALRRQIGAHSGENLAGSLVEILHEWEIDGRVIRTRV' A
#
# COMPACT_ATOMS: atom_id res chain seq x y z
N MET A 1 1.76 -3.81 11.05
CA MET A 1 1.38 -3.90 9.62
C MET A 1 2.44 -3.26 8.78
N ALA A 2 2.89 -4.00 7.77
CA ALA A 2 3.75 -3.50 6.73
C ALA A 2 2.94 -3.39 5.43
N VAL A 3 3.12 -2.31 4.68
CA VAL A 3 2.48 -2.11 3.38
C VAL A 3 3.59 -1.91 2.35
N PHE A 4 3.57 -2.72 1.30
CA PHE A 4 4.51 -2.65 0.19
C PHE A 4 3.78 -2.26 -1.09
N ALA A 5 4.38 -1.34 -1.85
CA ALA A 5 4.04 -1.09 -3.23
C ALA A 5 4.88 -2.00 -4.12
N HIS A 6 4.21 -2.70 -5.03
CA HIS A 6 4.84 -3.47 -6.09
C HIS A 6 4.50 -2.81 -7.42
N PHE A 7 5.52 -2.43 -8.18
CA PHE A 7 5.34 -1.77 -9.47
C PHE A 7 6.48 -2.14 -10.42
N ILE A 8 6.28 -1.89 -11.70
CA ILE A 8 7.31 -2.04 -12.72
C ILE A 8 7.84 -0.63 -13.02
N ASP A 9 9.15 -0.44 -12.96
CA ASP A 9 9.76 0.84 -13.31
C ASP A 9 9.82 1.06 -14.83
N GLN A 10 10.29 2.23 -15.26
CA GLN A 10 10.40 2.57 -16.68
C GLN A 10 11.39 1.68 -17.45
N LEU A 11 12.26 0.96 -16.75
CA LEU A 11 13.23 0.02 -17.33
C LEU A 11 12.66 -1.40 -17.40
N GLY A 12 11.43 -1.62 -16.95
CA GLY A 12 10.79 -2.94 -16.94
C GLY A 12 11.18 -3.80 -15.72
N HIS A 13 11.90 -3.25 -14.74
CA HIS A 13 12.26 -4.01 -13.56
C HIS A 13 11.15 -3.97 -12.50
N GLN A 14 10.90 -5.12 -11.89
CA GLN A 14 10.02 -5.22 -10.75
C GLN A 14 10.65 -4.52 -9.54
N GLN A 15 9.95 -3.55 -9.00
CA GLN A 15 10.31 -2.83 -7.79
C GLN A 15 9.36 -3.20 -6.66
N SER A 16 9.92 -3.33 -5.46
CA SER A 16 9.15 -3.51 -4.23
C SER A 16 9.59 -2.44 -3.23
N ARG A 17 8.69 -1.53 -2.88
CA ARG A 17 8.98 -0.42 -1.97
C ARG A 17 8.12 -0.52 -0.73
N LEU A 18 8.76 -0.50 0.44
CA LEU A 18 8.04 -0.38 1.71
C LEU A 18 7.44 1.03 1.81
N LEU A 19 6.11 1.12 1.86
CA LEU A 19 5.38 2.38 2.02
C LEU A 19 5.20 2.73 3.50
N ALA A 20 4.91 1.73 4.33
CA ALA A 20 4.67 1.96 5.74
C ALA A 20 5.01 0.72 6.57
N LEU A 21 5.59 0.95 7.75
CA LEU A 21 5.76 -0.04 8.80
C LEU A 21 5.18 0.54 10.09
N ARG A 22 3.92 0.21 10.38
CA ARG A 22 3.20 0.73 11.54
C ARG A 22 2.95 -0.38 12.56
N ARG A 23 3.17 -0.07 13.84
CA ARG A 23 2.74 -0.95 14.93
C ARG A 23 1.21 -0.89 15.00
N GLN A 24 0.56 -2.05 14.92
CA GLN A 24 -0.89 -2.11 15.16
C GLN A 24 -1.14 -2.28 16.65
N ILE A 25 -1.98 -1.43 17.21
CA ILE A 25 -2.37 -1.45 18.62
C ILE A 25 -3.90 -1.54 18.64
N GLY A 26 -4.45 -2.58 19.29
CA GLY A 26 -5.90 -2.79 19.38
C GLY A 26 -6.45 -3.90 18.47
N ALA A 27 -7.78 -3.95 18.32
CA ALA A 27 -8.48 -5.01 17.59
C ALA A 27 -8.15 -4.99 16.08
N HIS A 28 -7.72 -6.14 15.56
CA HIS A 28 -7.30 -6.34 14.17
C HIS A 28 -8.48 -6.57 13.21
N SER A 29 -9.60 -5.87 13.40
CA SER A 29 -10.76 -6.02 12.49
C SER A 29 -10.42 -5.50 11.10
N GLY A 30 -11.08 -6.06 10.08
CA GLY A 30 -10.88 -5.65 8.69
C GLY A 30 -11.12 -4.16 8.46
N GLU A 31 -12.05 -3.54 9.18
CA GLU A 31 -12.30 -2.09 9.07
C GLU A 31 -11.12 -1.26 9.56
N ASN A 32 -10.46 -1.65 10.65
CA ASN A 32 -9.30 -0.93 11.18
C ASN A 32 -8.09 -1.01 10.25
N LEU A 33 -7.93 -2.14 9.55
CA LEU A 33 -6.92 -2.32 8.52
C LEU A 33 -7.19 -1.46 7.29
N ALA A 34 -8.45 -1.39 6.85
CA ALA A 34 -8.86 -0.57 5.71
C ALA A 34 -8.65 0.92 5.98
N GLY A 35 -9.02 1.41 7.18
CA GLY A 35 -8.74 2.80 7.58
C GLY A 35 -7.24 3.11 7.57
N SER A 36 -6.42 2.23 8.15
CA SER A 36 -4.96 2.39 8.17
C SER A 36 -4.35 2.40 6.75
N LEU A 37 -4.91 1.62 5.82
CA LEU A 37 -4.47 1.59 4.42
C LEU A 37 -4.78 2.89 3.68
N VAL A 38 -5.97 3.46 3.89
CA VAL A 38 -6.38 4.72 3.24
C VAL A 38 -5.47 5.87 3.69
N GLU A 39 -5.12 5.94 4.97
CA GLU A 39 -4.14 6.92 5.47
C GLU A 39 -2.78 6.77 4.80
N ILE A 40 -2.26 5.54 4.69
CA ILE A 40 -0.97 5.27 4.06
C ILE A 40 -0.99 5.66 2.58
N LEU A 41 -2.09 5.38 1.85
CA LEU A 41 -2.20 5.78 0.44
C LEU A 41 -2.24 7.30 0.28
N HIS A 42 -2.95 7.99 1.17
CA HIS A 42 -3.05 9.46 1.15
C HIS A 42 -1.70 10.13 1.48
N GLU A 43 -0.94 9.62 2.45
CA GLU A 43 0.42 10.11 2.76
C GLU A 43 1.38 10.00 1.58
N TRP A 44 1.16 9.04 0.70
CA TRP A 44 1.95 8.81 -0.50
C TRP A 44 1.35 9.47 -1.75
N GLU A 45 0.29 10.26 -1.60
CA GLU A 45 -0.44 10.92 -2.70
C GLU A 45 -0.91 9.93 -3.79
N ILE A 46 -1.23 8.69 -3.38
CA ILE A 46 -1.72 7.63 -4.25
C ILE A 46 -3.25 7.75 -4.34
N ASP A 47 -3.74 8.69 -5.14
CA ASP A 47 -5.16 9.05 -5.28
C ASP A 47 -6.01 8.05 -6.11
N GLY A 48 -5.66 6.76 -6.11
CA GLY A 48 -6.56 5.71 -6.59
C GLY A 48 -6.43 5.27 -8.04
N ARG A 49 -5.33 5.58 -8.75
CA ARG A 49 -5.00 4.86 -10.00
C ARG A 49 -4.37 3.49 -9.69
N VAL A 50 -5.21 2.56 -9.24
CA VAL A 50 -4.86 1.14 -9.25
C VAL A 50 -4.97 0.64 -10.69
N ILE A 51 -3.86 0.68 -11.43
CA ILE A 51 -3.77 0.01 -12.72
C ILE A 51 -3.75 -1.49 -12.43
N ARG A 52 -4.91 -2.13 -12.56
CA ARG A 52 -5.07 -3.58 -12.50
C ARG A 52 -4.39 -4.18 -13.73
N THR A 53 -3.11 -4.54 -13.63
CA THR A 53 -2.49 -5.44 -14.62
C THR A 53 -3.06 -6.82 -14.38
N ARG A 54 -3.91 -7.29 -15.31
CA ARG A 54 -4.40 -8.67 -15.31
C ARG A 54 -3.20 -9.62 -15.48
N VAL A 55 -3.21 -10.66 -14.64
CA VAL A 55 -2.39 -11.88 -14.78
C VAL A 55 -2.88 -12.68 -15.97
#